data_AF-A0A7Y2PDH8-F1
#
_entry.id   AF-A0A7Y2PDH8-F1
#
_cell.length_a   1.000
_cell.length_b   1.000
_cell.length_c   1.000
_cell.angle_alpha   90.00
_cell.angle_beta   90.00
_cell.angle_gamma   90.00
#
_symmetry.space_group_name_H-M   'P 1'
#
loop_
_entity.id
_entity.type
_entity.pdbx_description
1 polymer ?
#
loop_
_entity_poly.entity_id
_entity_poly.type
_entity_poly.pdbx_seq_one_letter_code
_entity_poly.pdbx_strand_id
1 'polypeptide(L)'
;MRWSVAMLGLAMASYSPTIAQSPSADVTRTIADRLRHDPVLNAPLRGSITLPETAADLSDTAPMAGTENVSIGWRSSDPAILSDRDRGKGEDIVRKGAVRRGDRDQMVRLTATITAPGAAPVTVPFDLRVPAKVTSDPKQAYLFVYFTADTIEGEKLRFATSDGNNALQWKNLNDAQPILESTMGTRGLRDPFILRSPEGDRFFLLATDLSAGRTGWGGATDHGSQYLEIWESTDLIHWGEQRHVKVNTPAAGMTWAPEAHYDPSIDAYVVYWTSTLFRDAAHKENDGNGPQILTSITRDFRHFTMPRPWFKAADLPFLVKEKGMIDSTVLKDGDYYYRFTKVSEASGCPSSDIMGQRSRSLRATTESGAWEVIDRCIGRRAGTPEVEGPSVFAANPGDTSGFRYYLWVDDYGGKGYIPLATHSLNVPIAWTYPAKFQLPVSPRHGSVLSITARERDALAARWNRALLVTSVAPTIVTLPGAQPSITLPKTVDATFADGHVAPVGITWQTPDRSRLKRIGDSVTVQGQLANSAATPATARITVGASR
;
A
#
# COMPACT_ATOMS: atom_id res chain seq x y z
N MET A 1 -66.52 71.13 -39.87
CA MET A 1 -65.05 71.15 -39.71
C MET A 1 -64.66 69.96 -38.85
N ARG A 2 -63.87 69.04 -39.42
CA ARG A 2 -63.51 67.75 -38.82
C ARG A 2 -62.36 67.91 -37.83
N TRP A 3 -62.48 67.20 -36.70
CA TRP A 3 -61.46 67.05 -35.67
C TRP A 3 -60.44 65.98 -36.10
N SER A 4 -59.16 66.19 -35.78
CA SER A 4 -58.12 65.16 -35.85
C SER A 4 -57.28 65.23 -34.58
N VAL A 5 -57.30 64.14 -33.82
CA VAL A 5 -56.38 63.86 -32.71
C VAL A 5 -55.64 62.58 -33.10
N ALA A 6 -54.32 62.66 -33.17
CA ALA A 6 -53.45 61.53 -33.49
C ALA A 6 -53.31 60.61 -32.26
N MET A 7 -53.55 59.31 -32.43
CA MET A 7 -53.18 58.28 -31.46
C MET A 7 -51.78 57.74 -31.79
N LEU A 8 -50.84 57.88 -30.85
CA LEU A 8 -49.61 57.08 -30.81
C LEU A 8 -49.95 55.70 -30.22
N GLY A 9 -49.68 54.63 -30.96
CA GLY A 9 -49.72 53.27 -30.45
C GLY A 9 -48.44 52.93 -29.69
N LEU A 10 -48.56 52.62 -28.39
CA LEU A 10 -47.51 51.94 -27.62
C LEU A 10 -47.61 50.43 -27.87
N ALA A 11 -46.57 49.84 -28.45
CA ALA A 11 -46.39 48.39 -28.45
C ALA A 11 -45.89 47.94 -27.06
N MET A 12 -46.67 47.12 -26.35
CA MET A 12 -46.19 46.44 -25.15
C MET A 12 -45.34 45.24 -25.56
N ALA A 13 -44.04 45.31 -25.31
CA ALA A 13 -43.17 44.14 -25.31
C ALA A 13 -43.47 43.32 -24.04
N SER A 14 -43.94 42.08 -24.23
CA SER A 14 -44.09 41.10 -23.16
C SER A 14 -42.70 40.68 -22.66
N TYR A 15 -42.28 41.24 -21.52
CA TYR A 15 -41.12 40.75 -20.76
C TYR A 15 -41.51 39.41 -20.14
N SER A 16 -40.99 38.30 -20.66
CA SER A 16 -40.96 37.05 -19.90
C SER A 16 -39.95 37.24 -18.76
N PRO A 17 -40.35 37.14 -17.48
CA PRO A 17 -39.39 37.20 -16.40
C PRO A 17 -38.53 35.94 -16.48
N THR A 18 -37.22 36.12 -16.68
CA THR A 18 -36.24 35.08 -16.42
C THR A 18 -36.42 34.70 -14.95
N ILE A 19 -36.91 33.47 -14.69
CA ILE A 19 -37.05 32.95 -13.34
C ILE A 19 -35.64 32.95 -12.74
N ALA A 20 -35.39 33.86 -11.79
CA ALA A 20 -34.19 33.81 -10.98
C ALA A 20 -34.17 32.45 -10.26
N GLN A 21 -33.17 31.62 -10.56
CA GLN A 21 -33.04 30.31 -9.92
C GLN A 21 -32.77 30.53 -8.43
N SER A 22 -33.37 29.69 -7.59
CA SER A 22 -33.15 29.78 -6.14
C SER A 22 -31.71 29.38 -5.81
N PRO A 23 -31.07 30.00 -4.79
CA PRO A 23 -29.73 29.61 -4.37
C PRO A 23 -29.57 28.10 -4.10
N SER A 24 -30.60 27.44 -3.59
CA SER A 24 -30.62 25.98 -3.40
C SER A 24 -30.55 25.17 -4.72
N ALA A 25 -31.16 25.67 -5.79
CA ALA A 25 -31.12 25.02 -7.11
C ALA A 25 -29.71 25.11 -7.73
N ASP A 26 -28.98 26.20 -7.49
CA ASP A 26 -27.61 26.36 -7.96
C ASP A 26 -26.62 25.48 -7.16
N VAL A 27 -26.84 25.33 -5.86
CA VAL A 27 -26.04 24.43 -5.01
C VAL A 27 -26.21 22.96 -5.45
N THR A 28 -27.44 22.48 -5.61
CA THR A 28 -27.69 21.08 -6.04
C THR A 28 -27.10 20.78 -7.42
N ARG A 29 -27.16 21.73 -8.36
CA ARG A 29 -26.51 21.60 -9.67
C ARG A 29 -25.00 21.55 -9.55
N THR A 30 -24.40 22.41 -8.73
CA THR A 30 -22.95 22.43 -8.53
C THR A 30 -22.44 21.10 -7.95
N ILE A 31 -23.15 20.54 -6.96
CA ILE A 31 -22.82 19.23 -6.40
C ILE A 31 -23.00 18.13 -7.46
N ALA A 32 -24.05 18.18 -8.27
CA ALA A 32 -24.24 17.26 -9.39
C ALA A 32 -23.08 17.30 -10.39
N ASP A 33 -22.63 18.51 -10.76
CA ASP A 33 -21.50 18.70 -11.67
C ASP A 33 -20.20 18.18 -11.08
N ARG A 34 -19.96 18.36 -9.77
CA ARG A 34 -18.79 17.78 -9.10
C ARG A 34 -18.80 16.25 -9.15
N LEU A 35 -19.92 15.63 -8.82
CA LEU A 35 -20.07 14.17 -8.91
C LEU A 35 -19.85 13.67 -10.35
N ARG A 36 -20.33 14.39 -11.37
CA ARG A 36 -20.09 14.05 -12.78
C ARG A 36 -18.61 14.02 -13.15
N HIS A 37 -17.79 14.83 -12.50
CA HIS A 37 -16.34 14.92 -12.77
C HIS A 37 -15.49 14.16 -11.75
N ASP A 38 -16.09 13.44 -10.82
CA ASP A 38 -15.35 12.62 -9.86
C ASP A 38 -14.60 11.51 -10.62
N PRO A 39 -13.26 11.45 -10.55
CA PRO A 39 -12.48 10.46 -11.29
C PRO A 39 -12.79 9.02 -10.86
N VAL A 40 -13.22 8.80 -9.61
CA VAL A 40 -13.60 7.47 -9.10
C VAL A 40 -14.89 6.99 -9.77
N LEU A 41 -15.86 7.88 -9.97
CA LEU A 41 -17.14 7.58 -10.62
C LEU A 41 -17.06 7.56 -12.16
N ASN A 42 -15.89 7.84 -12.73
CA ASN A 42 -15.62 7.81 -14.16
C ASN A 42 -14.56 6.77 -14.56
N ALA A 43 -14.15 5.90 -13.64
CA ALA A 43 -13.17 4.85 -13.87
C ALA A 43 -13.76 3.45 -13.59
N PRO A 44 -13.14 2.37 -14.12
CA PRO A 44 -13.51 1.02 -13.73
C PRO A 44 -13.33 0.79 -12.23
N LEU A 45 -14.35 0.23 -11.56
CA LEU A 45 -14.32 -0.04 -10.12
C LEU A 45 -13.50 -1.28 -9.81
N ARG A 46 -12.21 -1.08 -9.53
CA ARG A 46 -11.26 -2.15 -9.20
C ARG A 46 -11.26 -2.56 -7.73
N GLY A 47 -11.99 -1.83 -6.88
CA GLY A 47 -12.26 -2.17 -5.50
C GLY A 47 -13.33 -1.23 -4.94
N SER A 48 -13.62 -1.36 -3.66
CA SER A 48 -14.66 -0.59 -2.98
C SER A 48 -14.36 0.91 -2.96
N ILE A 49 -15.42 1.72 -3.00
CA ILE A 49 -15.33 3.19 -3.11
C ILE A 49 -16.03 3.88 -1.95
N THR A 50 -15.68 5.14 -1.70
CA THR A 50 -16.40 6.01 -0.77
C THR A 50 -17.51 6.71 -1.53
N LEU A 51 -18.76 6.60 -1.05
CA LEU A 51 -19.89 7.32 -1.60
C LEU A 51 -20.24 8.51 -0.68
N PRO A 52 -20.08 9.78 -1.12
CA PRO A 52 -20.36 10.95 -0.30
C PRO A 52 -21.86 11.01 0.04
N GLU A 53 -22.19 11.35 1.28
CA GLU A 53 -23.58 11.43 1.77
C GLU A 53 -24.07 12.86 1.88
N THR A 54 -23.14 13.79 2.03
CA THR A 54 -23.37 15.22 2.18
C THR A 54 -22.48 15.99 1.22
N ALA A 55 -22.78 17.27 1.01
CA ALA A 55 -21.87 18.12 0.26
C ALA A 55 -20.48 18.21 0.93
N ALA A 56 -20.39 18.18 2.26
CA ALA A 56 -19.14 18.30 3.02
C ALA A 56 -18.18 17.12 2.81
N ASP A 57 -18.68 15.97 2.36
CA ASP A 57 -17.86 14.79 2.06
C ASP A 57 -17.08 14.93 0.74
N LEU A 58 -17.49 15.87 -0.12
CA LEU A 58 -16.77 16.19 -1.34
C LEU A 58 -15.68 17.21 -1.01
N SER A 59 -14.41 16.83 -1.22
CA SER A 59 -13.30 17.77 -1.09
C SER A 59 -13.58 19.02 -1.94
N ASP A 60 -13.38 20.21 -1.37
CA ASP A 60 -13.54 21.54 -2.00
C ASP A 60 -14.96 22.14 -2.07
N THR A 61 -15.92 21.63 -1.28
CA THR A 61 -17.27 22.26 -1.12
C THR A 61 -17.42 23.06 0.17
N ALA A 62 -16.50 22.91 1.13
CA ALA A 62 -16.53 23.56 2.43
C ALA A 62 -16.74 25.10 2.42
N PRO A 63 -16.32 25.87 1.39
CA PRO A 63 -16.59 27.32 1.36
C PRO A 63 -17.92 27.71 0.66
N MET A 64 -18.76 26.78 0.19
CA MET A 64 -20.00 27.12 -0.50
C MET A 64 -21.18 27.29 0.48
N ALA A 65 -21.68 28.53 0.64
CA ALA A 65 -22.87 28.81 1.42
C ALA A 65 -24.08 28.01 0.92
N GLY A 66 -24.85 27.41 1.84
CA GLY A 66 -26.05 26.62 1.51
C GLY A 66 -25.82 25.13 1.29
N THR A 67 -24.58 24.64 1.40
CA THR A 67 -24.24 23.20 1.30
C THR A 67 -24.60 22.38 2.54
N GLU A 68 -24.78 23.03 3.70
CA GLU A 68 -24.97 22.35 5.00
C GLU A 68 -26.23 21.49 5.07
N ASN A 69 -27.24 21.78 4.25
CA ASN A 69 -28.49 21.03 4.19
C ASN A 69 -28.62 20.16 2.93
N VAL A 70 -27.53 19.93 2.21
CA VAL A 70 -27.52 19.08 1.01
C VAL A 70 -27.25 17.63 1.41
N SER A 71 -28.11 16.72 0.98
CA SER A 71 -27.91 15.28 1.11
C SER A 71 -27.80 14.59 -0.24
N ILE A 72 -27.03 13.51 -0.29
CA ILE A 72 -26.78 12.70 -1.48
C ILE A 72 -27.20 11.25 -1.16
N GLY A 73 -28.31 10.84 -1.77
CA GLY A 73 -28.77 9.45 -1.73
C GLY A 73 -28.20 8.64 -2.89
N TRP A 74 -27.94 7.35 -2.69
CA TRP A 74 -27.38 6.48 -3.72
C TRP A 74 -28.28 5.28 -3.97
N ARG A 75 -28.37 4.86 -5.24
CA ARG A 75 -29.09 3.65 -5.64
C ARG A 75 -28.29 2.89 -6.70
N SER A 76 -28.11 1.59 -6.48
CA SER A 76 -27.45 0.69 -7.43
C SER A 76 -28.48 -0.10 -8.22
N SER A 77 -28.21 -0.35 -9.51
CA SER A 77 -29.00 -1.30 -10.31
C SER A 77 -28.73 -2.75 -9.91
N ASP A 78 -27.59 -3.03 -9.27
CA ASP A 78 -27.21 -4.35 -8.76
C ASP A 78 -26.46 -4.20 -7.41
N PRO A 79 -27.21 -4.14 -6.28
CA PRO A 79 -26.62 -4.02 -4.95
C PRO A 79 -25.74 -5.19 -4.51
N ALA A 80 -25.77 -6.33 -5.23
CA ALA A 80 -24.89 -7.46 -4.93
C ALA A 80 -23.48 -7.28 -5.49
N ILE A 81 -23.31 -6.44 -6.52
CA ILE A 81 -22.02 -6.08 -7.12
C ILE A 81 -21.49 -4.77 -6.54
N LEU A 82 -22.34 -3.75 -6.40
CA LEU A 82 -21.99 -2.45 -5.83
C LEU A 82 -23.06 -2.06 -4.83
N SER A 83 -22.73 -2.08 -3.54
CA SER A 83 -23.69 -1.82 -2.48
C SER A 83 -24.12 -0.35 -2.46
N ASP A 84 -25.41 -0.10 -2.26
CA ASP A 84 -25.99 1.22 -2.05
C ASP A 84 -26.51 1.43 -0.62
N ARG A 85 -26.24 0.46 0.26
CA ARG A 85 -26.62 0.48 1.68
C ARG A 85 -25.48 -0.02 2.54
N ASP A 86 -25.44 0.49 3.76
CA ASP A 86 -24.57 -0.03 4.80
C ASP A 86 -25.01 -1.44 5.22
N ARG A 87 -24.04 -2.27 5.60
CA ARG A 87 -24.23 -3.64 6.09
C ARG A 87 -23.47 -3.83 7.39
N GLY A 88 -24.07 -4.53 8.34
CA GLY A 88 -23.50 -4.67 9.69
C GLY A 88 -23.96 -3.56 10.62
N LYS A 89 -23.38 -3.51 11.81
CA LYS A 89 -23.71 -2.55 12.87
C LYS A 89 -22.47 -2.31 13.74
N GLY A 90 -22.49 -1.24 14.52
CA GLY A 90 -21.41 -0.94 15.47
C GLY A 90 -20.09 -0.65 14.76
N GLU A 91 -19.00 -1.16 15.31
CA GLU A 91 -17.66 -0.90 14.80
C GLU A 91 -17.36 -1.63 13.49
N ASP A 92 -18.05 -2.73 13.18
CA ASP A 92 -17.85 -3.56 11.97
C ASP A 92 -18.87 -3.22 10.85
N ILE A 93 -19.22 -1.94 10.72
CA ILE A 93 -20.11 -1.49 9.67
C ILE A 93 -19.35 -1.39 8.33
N VAL A 94 -19.77 -2.17 7.35
CA VAL A 94 -19.37 -1.99 5.95
C VAL A 94 -20.29 -0.92 5.36
N ARG A 95 -19.74 0.25 5.05
CA ARG A 95 -20.53 1.32 4.43
C ARG A 95 -20.88 0.99 2.98
N LYS A 96 -21.93 1.62 2.47
CA LYS A 96 -22.28 1.60 1.04
C LYS A 96 -21.09 1.99 0.15
N GLY A 97 -21.06 1.48 -1.08
CA GLY A 97 -19.93 1.58 -2.00
C GLY A 97 -19.01 0.36 -2.01
N ALA A 98 -19.36 -0.72 -1.29
CA ALA A 98 -18.63 -1.97 -1.31
C ALA A 98 -18.79 -2.67 -2.67
N VAL A 99 -17.67 -3.11 -3.25
CA VAL A 99 -17.61 -3.71 -4.59
C VAL A 99 -17.29 -5.20 -4.49
N ARG A 100 -18.05 -6.03 -5.22
CA ARG A 100 -17.80 -7.47 -5.36
C ARG A 100 -17.57 -7.82 -6.83
N ARG A 101 -16.37 -8.29 -7.15
CA ARG A 101 -15.97 -8.66 -8.53
C ARG A 101 -16.29 -10.14 -8.82
N GLY A 102 -17.01 -10.39 -9.92
CA GLY A 102 -17.29 -11.72 -10.45
C GLY A 102 -16.19 -12.25 -11.38
N ASP A 103 -16.44 -13.37 -12.06
CA ASP A 103 -15.48 -14.01 -12.99
C ASP A 103 -15.43 -13.35 -14.38
N ARG A 104 -16.32 -12.39 -14.63
CA ARG A 104 -16.41 -11.63 -15.87
C ARG A 104 -16.65 -10.17 -15.54
N ASP A 105 -16.38 -9.30 -16.49
CA ASP A 105 -16.73 -7.90 -16.38
C ASP A 105 -18.25 -7.73 -16.28
N GLN A 106 -18.67 -6.78 -15.44
CA GLN A 106 -20.07 -6.45 -15.21
C GLN A 106 -20.27 -4.94 -15.32
N MET A 107 -21.42 -4.52 -15.85
CA MET A 107 -21.83 -3.13 -15.85
C MET A 107 -22.89 -2.93 -14.78
N VAL A 108 -22.73 -1.89 -13.96
CA VAL A 108 -23.68 -1.51 -12.91
C VAL A 108 -24.00 -0.04 -13.07
N ARG A 109 -25.29 0.31 -13.04
CA ARG A 109 -25.72 1.70 -12.98
C ARG A 109 -25.85 2.12 -11.53
N LEU A 110 -25.01 3.07 -11.11
CA LEU A 110 -25.12 3.77 -9.84
C LEU A 110 -25.82 5.11 -10.08
N THR A 111 -26.71 5.52 -9.19
CA THR A 111 -27.46 6.78 -9.35
C THR A 111 -27.42 7.58 -8.07
N ALA A 112 -26.84 8.79 -8.15
CA ALA A 112 -26.88 9.77 -7.07
C ALA A 112 -28.18 10.59 -7.15
N THR A 113 -28.80 10.86 -6.00
CA THR A 113 -29.93 11.79 -5.84
C THR A 113 -29.55 12.88 -4.86
N ILE A 114 -29.33 14.09 -5.37
CA ILE A 114 -28.96 15.25 -4.57
C ILE A 114 -30.22 16.02 -4.18
N THR A 115 -30.39 16.28 -2.89
CA THR A 115 -31.56 16.96 -2.33
C THR A 115 -31.13 18.14 -1.49
N ALA A 116 -31.81 19.29 -1.63
CA ALA A 116 -31.65 20.46 -0.78
C ALA A 116 -33.02 21.09 -0.48
N PRO A 117 -33.22 21.72 0.70
CA PRO A 117 -34.46 22.42 1.01
C PRO A 117 -34.83 23.48 -0.03
N GLY A 118 -36.08 23.44 -0.50
CA GLY A 118 -36.60 24.41 -1.47
C GLY A 118 -36.12 24.23 -2.91
N ALA A 119 -35.44 23.12 -3.23
CA ALA A 119 -35.05 22.76 -4.59
C ALA A 119 -35.64 21.40 -5.00
N ALA A 120 -35.91 21.23 -6.29
CA ALA A 120 -36.24 19.92 -6.84
C ALA A 120 -34.98 19.01 -6.78
N PRO A 121 -35.12 17.71 -6.45
CA PRO A 121 -34.00 16.78 -6.44
C PRO A 121 -33.32 16.68 -7.82
N VAL A 122 -31.98 16.61 -7.82
CA VAL A 122 -31.18 16.38 -9.02
C VAL A 122 -30.66 14.96 -9.02
N THR A 123 -30.80 14.24 -10.13
CA THR A 123 -30.32 12.86 -10.26
C THR A 123 -29.16 12.77 -11.24
N VAL A 124 -28.10 12.03 -10.87
CA VAL A 124 -26.92 11.81 -11.70
C VAL A 124 -26.65 10.31 -11.84
N PRO A 125 -26.86 9.72 -13.03
CA PRO A 125 -26.54 8.31 -13.28
C PRO A 125 -25.07 8.13 -13.70
N PHE A 126 -24.48 7.01 -13.29
CA PHE A 126 -23.13 6.56 -13.63
C PHE A 126 -23.20 5.10 -14.10
N ASP A 127 -22.72 4.84 -15.32
CA ASP A 127 -22.60 3.48 -15.86
C ASP A 127 -21.18 2.96 -15.61
N LEU A 128 -21.04 2.19 -14.53
CA LEU A 128 -19.75 1.78 -13.98
C LEU A 128 -19.41 0.37 -14.44
N ARG A 129 -18.20 0.21 -14.99
CA ARG A 129 -17.63 -1.12 -15.26
C ARG A 129 -16.96 -1.65 -13.99
N VAL A 130 -17.37 -2.84 -13.57
CA VAL A 130 -16.73 -3.63 -12.51
C VAL A 130 -15.94 -4.75 -13.19
N PRO A 131 -14.60 -4.69 -13.23
CA PRO A 131 -13.80 -5.70 -13.90
C PRO A 131 -13.88 -7.06 -13.21
N ALA A 132 -13.69 -8.13 -13.99
CA ALA A 132 -13.54 -9.49 -13.47
C ALA A 132 -12.44 -9.57 -12.40
N LYS A 133 -12.61 -10.45 -11.42
CA LYS A 133 -11.58 -10.74 -10.41
C LYS A 133 -10.31 -11.25 -11.09
N VAL A 134 -9.15 -10.86 -10.56
CA VAL A 134 -7.87 -11.35 -11.09
C VAL A 134 -7.39 -12.59 -10.33
N THR A 135 -6.62 -13.42 -11.01
CA THR A 135 -5.82 -14.48 -10.38
C THR A 135 -4.36 -14.04 -10.34
N SER A 136 -3.73 -14.06 -9.17
CA SER A 136 -2.30 -13.83 -9.04
C SER A 136 -1.54 -15.15 -9.08
N ASP A 137 -0.39 -15.12 -9.74
CA ASP A 137 0.61 -16.17 -9.58
C ASP A 137 1.15 -16.23 -8.14
N PRO A 138 1.80 -17.35 -7.77
CA PRO A 138 2.55 -17.45 -6.53
C PRO A 138 3.59 -16.33 -6.41
N LYS A 139 3.77 -15.83 -5.19
CA LYS A 139 4.84 -14.88 -4.87
C LYS A 139 6.17 -15.62 -4.81
N GLN A 140 7.15 -15.10 -5.53
CA GLN A 140 8.46 -15.75 -5.72
C GLN A 140 9.62 -14.76 -5.62
N ALA A 141 9.35 -13.48 -5.38
CA ALA A 141 10.34 -12.45 -5.16
C ALA A 141 9.74 -11.36 -4.26
N TYR A 142 10.54 -10.36 -3.97
CA TYR A 142 10.14 -9.19 -3.19
C TYR A 142 10.56 -7.91 -3.91
N LEU A 143 9.77 -6.86 -3.71
CA LEU A 143 10.07 -5.47 -4.03
C LEU A 143 10.34 -4.74 -2.71
N PHE A 144 11.43 -3.99 -2.63
CA PHE A 144 11.76 -3.13 -1.50
C PHE A 144 11.76 -1.69 -1.97
N VAL A 145 11.00 -0.83 -1.27
CA VAL A 145 10.90 0.60 -1.53
C VAL A 145 11.51 1.37 -0.37
N TYR A 146 12.43 2.28 -0.65
CA TYR A 146 13.23 2.96 0.37
C TYR A 146 13.73 4.33 -0.08
N PHE A 147 14.19 5.12 0.89
CA PHE A 147 14.99 6.34 0.68
C PHE A 147 16.38 6.15 1.33
N THR A 148 17.33 7.06 1.16
CA THR A 148 18.75 6.78 1.54
C THR A 148 19.40 7.74 2.53
N ALA A 149 18.95 8.99 2.62
CA ALA A 149 19.62 9.99 3.46
C ALA A 149 18.76 11.24 3.69
N ASP A 150 19.15 12.05 4.66
CA ASP A 150 18.59 13.38 4.98
C ASP A 150 19.14 14.45 4.01
N THR A 151 18.96 14.22 2.71
CA THR A 151 19.37 15.15 1.65
C THR A 151 18.30 15.20 0.57
N ILE A 152 18.25 16.28 -0.21
CA ILE A 152 17.28 16.43 -1.31
C ILE A 152 17.25 15.20 -2.24
N GLU A 153 18.41 14.66 -2.61
CA GLU A 153 18.48 13.46 -3.46
C GLU A 153 18.28 12.16 -2.69
N GLY A 154 18.59 12.16 -1.40
CA GLY A 154 18.39 11.02 -0.51
C GLY A 154 16.91 10.75 -0.20
N GLU A 155 16.09 11.80 -0.20
CA GLU A 155 14.65 11.80 0.12
C GLU A 155 13.77 11.58 -1.12
N LYS A 156 14.28 10.83 -2.08
CA LYS A 156 13.54 10.33 -3.24
C LYS A 156 13.50 8.81 -3.17
N LEU A 157 12.40 8.21 -3.64
CA LEU A 157 12.18 6.79 -3.49
C LEU A 157 12.94 5.99 -4.53
N ARG A 158 13.59 4.93 -4.07
CA ARG A 158 14.35 3.96 -4.85
C ARG A 158 13.77 2.59 -4.63
N PHE A 159 13.84 1.74 -5.64
CA PHE A 159 13.36 0.37 -5.57
C PHE A 159 14.51 -0.62 -5.71
N ALA A 160 14.37 -1.78 -5.07
CA ALA A 160 15.21 -2.95 -5.25
C ALA A 160 14.33 -4.20 -5.35
N THR A 161 14.80 -5.24 -6.04
CA THR A 161 14.15 -6.55 -6.04
C THR A 161 15.04 -7.58 -5.39
N SER A 162 14.44 -8.56 -4.72
CA SER A 162 15.21 -9.69 -4.22
C SER A 162 15.88 -10.48 -5.35
N ASP A 163 17.04 -11.05 -5.05
CA ASP A 163 17.70 -12.04 -5.91
C ASP A 163 17.10 -13.41 -5.62
N GLY A 164 16.09 -13.77 -6.41
CA GLY A 164 15.30 -14.97 -6.15
C GLY A 164 14.25 -14.80 -5.07
N ASN A 165 13.70 -15.94 -4.63
CA ASN A 165 12.79 -16.00 -3.49
C ASN A 165 13.61 -15.98 -2.19
N ASN A 166 14.25 -14.85 -1.91
CA ASN A 166 15.19 -14.69 -0.81
C ASN A 166 15.04 -13.32 -0.16
N ALA A 167 14.50 -13.29 1.05
CA ALA A 167 14.29 -12.05 1.79
C ALA A 167 15.58 -11.32 2.24
N LEU A 168 16.78 -11.92 2.08
CA LEU A 168 18.05 -11.34 2.56
C LEU A 168 19.03 -10.99 1.45
N GLN A 169 18.70 -11.22 0.18
CA GLN A 169 19.58 -10.93 -0.97
C GLN A 169 18.85 -10.03 -1.95
N TRP A 170 19.41 -8.85 -2.23
CA TRP A 170 18.73 -7.80 -2.99
C TRP A 170 19.59 -7.24 -4.11
N LYS A 171 18.94 -6.80 -5.19
CA LYS A 171 19.53 -6.15 -6.36
C LYS A 171 18.86 -4.81 -6.58
N ASN A 172 19.66 -3.78 -6.80
CA ASN A 172 19.15 -2.45 -7.10
C ASN A 172 18.42 -2.44 -8.45
N LEU A 173 17.34 -1.66 -8.51
CA LEU A 173 16.75 -1.23 -9.77
C LEU A 173 17.26 0.17 -10.12
N ASN A 174 17.23 0.51 -11.41
CA ASN A 174 17.56 1.84 -11.93
C ASN A 174 18.95 2.33 -11.47
N ASP A 175 19.94 1.43 -11.38
CA ASP A 175 21.30 1.74 -10.90
C ASP A 175 21.33 2.49 -9.55
N ALA A 176 20.39 2.17 -8.66
CA ALA A 176 20.17 2.84 -7.37
C ALA A 176 19.83 4.34 -7.48
N GLN A 177 19.46 4.82 -8.66
CA GLN A 177 18.91 6.15 -8.86
C GLN A 177 17.43 6.20 -8.47
N PRO A 178 16.92 7.37 -8.03
CA PRO A 178 15.52 7.57 -7.72
C PRO A 178 14.58 7.12 -8.85
N ILE A 179 13.45 6.53 -8.48
CA ILE A 179 12.36 6.13 -9.39
C ILE A 179 11.13 7.03 -9.19
N LEU A 180 10.84 7.45 -7.97
CA LEU A 180 9.77 8.40 -7.66
C LEU A 180 10.32 9.58 -6.84
N GLU A 181 9.86 10.78 -7.17
CA GLU A 181 10.13 12.01 -6.44
C GLU A 181 8.83 12.78 -6.20
N SER A 182 8.80 13.57 -5.14
CA SER A 182 7.65 14.41 -4.81
C SER A 182 7.74 15.75 -5.52
N THR A 183 6.64 16.18 -6.13
CA THR A 183 6.46 17.50 -6.73
C THR A 183 5.57 18.43 -5.90
N MET A 184 4.89 17.89 -4.88
CA MET A 184 3.99 18.60 -3.97
C MET A 184 4.58 18.68 -2.54
N GLY A 185 3.88 19.36 -1.64
CA GLY A 185 4.26 19.45 -0.22
C GLY A 185 5.67 20.00 -0.01
N THR A 186 6.41 19.37 0.90
CA THR A 186 7.82 19.64 1.20
C THR A 186 8.78 19.18 0.10
N ARG A 187 8.29 18.39 -0.86
CA ARG A 187 9.04 17.75 -1.95
C ARG A 187 10.08 16.71 -1.50
N GLY A 188 9.97 16.22 -0.27
CA GLY A 188 10.74 15.06 0.21
C GLY A 188 9.80 13.88 0.48
N LEU A 189 10.33 12.67 0.26
CA LEU A 189 9.65 11.41 0.51
C LEU A 189 10.46 10.58 1.49
N ARG A 190 9.83 10.24 2.61
CA ARG A 190 10.41 9.38 3.64
C ARG A 190 9.44 8.27 4.01
N ASP A 191 10.01 7.23 4.59
CA ASP A 191 9.26 6.12 5.22
C ASP A 191 8.19 5.52 4.29
N PRO A 192 8.52 5.13 3.04
CA PRO A 192 7.54 4.63 2.10
C PRO A 192 6.93 3.30 2.54
N PHE A 193 5.60 3.20 2.46
CA PHE A 193 4.85 1.97 2.63
C PHE A 193 4.15 1.55 1.35
N ILE A 194 4.46 0.36 0.86
CA ILE A 194 3.82 -0.23 -0.33
C ILE A 194 2.93 -1.42 0.04
N LEU A 195 1.72 -1.46 -0.52
CA LEU A 195 0.82 -2.58 -0.38
C LEU A 195 0.09 -2.93 -1.67
N ARG A 196 -0.33 -4.18 -1.77
CA ARG A 196 -1.24 -4.66 -2.81
C ARG A 196 -2.68 -4.59 -2.32
N SER A 197 -3.58 -4.15 -3.19
CA SER A 197 -5.03 -4.22 -2.99
C SER A 197 -5.52 -5.64 -2.68
N PRO A 198 -6.63 -5.80 -1.93
CA PRO A 198 -7.21 -7.11 -1.65
C PRO A 198 -7.68 -7.83 -2.92
N GLU A 199 -8.06 -7.08 -3.97
CA GLU A 199 -8.41 -7.67 -5.26
C GLU A 199 -7.20 -8.18 -6.04
N GLY A 200 -6.00 -7.68 -5.73
CA GLY A 200 -4.73 -8.22 -6.21
C GLY A 200 -4.12 -7.54 -7.45
N ASP A 201 -4.84 -6.60 -8.09
CA ASP A 201 -4.45 -5.95 -9.37
C ASP A 201 -4.08 -4.47 -9.26
N ARG A 202 -4.03 -3.94 -8.04
CA ARG A 202 -3.56 -2.58 -7.75
C ARG A 202 -2.54 -2.56 -6.63
N PHE A 203 -1.68 -1.56 -6.68
CA PHE A 203 -0.64 -1.26 -5.71
C PHE A 203 -0.79 0.17 -5.25
N PHE A 204 -0.68 0.40 -3.96
CA PHE A 204 -0.68 1.72 -3.37
C PHE A 204 0.68 1.94 -2.70
N LEU A 205 1.20 3.15 -2.86
CA LEU A 205 2.43 3.59 -2.20
C LEU A 205 2.09 4.85 -1.41
N LEU A 206 2.38 4.82 -0.12
CA LEU A 206 2.21 5.94 0.80
C LEU A 206 3.60 6.38 1.25
N ALA A 207 3.79 7.67 1.52
CA ALA A 207 5.03 8.19 2.07
C ALA A 207 4.77 9.42 2.95
N THR A 208 5.69 9.65 3.89
CA THR A 208 5.78 10.89 4.65
C THR A 208 6.11 12.05 3.72
N ASP A 209 5.33 13.13 3.78
CA ASP A 209 5.70 14.43 3.19
C ASP A 209 6.68 15.16 4.11
N LEU A 210 7.97 14.90 3.95
CA LEU A 210 9.03 15.58 4.70
C LEU A 210 10.32 15.64 3.91
N SER A 211 10.92 16.83 3.83
CA SER A 211 12.29 17.02 3.34
C SER A 211 13.20 17.63 4.40
N ALA A 212 13.82 16.79 5.24
CA ALA A 212 14.86 17.22 6.17
C ALA A 212 16.07 17.80 5.42
N GLY A 213 16.32 17.37 4.17
CA GLY A 213 17.36 17.95 3.31
C GLY A 213 17.11 19.41 2.91
N ARG A 214 15.85 19.87 2.93
CA ARG A 214 15.47 21.26 2.62
C ARG A 214 15.18 22.09 3.87
N THR A 215 14.41 21.51 4.79
CA THR A 215 13.87 22.23 5.95
C THR A 215 14.72 22.05 7.20
N GLY A 216 15.62 21.07 7.22
CA GLY A 216 16.19 20.54 8.45
C GLY A 216 15.14 19.82 9.30
N TRP A 217 15.59 19.31 10.45
CA TRP A 217 14.74 18.60 11.42
C TRP A 217 14.05 19.52 12.44
N GLY A 218 14.51 20.77 12.58
CA GLY A 218 13.99 21.71 13.56
C GLY A 218 12.51 22.02 13.32
N GLY A 219 11.67 21.80 14.33
CA GLY A 219 10.22 22.04 14.25
C GLY A 219 9.44 21.01 13.42
N ALA A 220 10.09 19.96 12.88
CA ALA A 220 9.44 18.99 12.02
C ALA A 220 8.39 18.14 12.76
N THR A 221 8.47 18.06 14.09
CA THR A 221 7.47 17.40 14.96
C THR A 221 6.34 18.31 15.40
N ASP A 222 6.51 19.62 15.27
CA ASP A 222 5.61 20.62 15.86
C ASP A 222 4.83 21.36 14.77
N HIS A 223 5.48 21.63 13.64
CA HIS A 223 4.95 22.36 12.49
C HIS A 223 5.26 21.64 11.16
N GLY A 224 5.39 20.32 11.20
CA GLY A 224 5.58 19.47 10.03
C GLY A 224 4.32 19.30 9.17
N SER A 225 4.46 18.52 8.10
CA SER A 225 3.35 18.27 7.18
C SER A 225 2.23 17.45 7.83
N GLN A 226 0.99 17.83 7.54
CA GLN A 226 -0.24 17.11 7.93
C GLN A 226 -0.77 16.21 6.80
N TYR A 227 0.06 15.97 5.78
CA TYR A 227 -0.30 15.32 4.53
C TYR A 227 0.48 14.03 4.32
N LEU A 228 -0.12 13.13 3.55
CA LEU A 228 0.54 11.97 2.97
C LEU A 228 0.70 12.15 1.47
N GLU A 229 1.81 11.63 0.96
CA GLU A 229 2.02 11.49 -0.48
C GLU A 229 1.64 10.09 -0.93
N ILE A 230 0.73 9.99 -1.89
CA ILE A 230 0.12 8.72 -2.28
C ILE A 230 0.16 8.54 -3.80
N TRP A 231 0.64 7.37 -4.22
CA TRP A 231 0.57 6.90 -5.61
C TRP A 231 -0.19 5.59 -5.72
N GLU A 232 -0.68 5.32 -6.93
CA GLU A 232 -1.36 4.09 -7.30
C GLU A 232 -0.76 3.55 -8.60
N SER A 233 -0.61 2.23 -8.69
CA SER A 233 -0.14 1.54 -9.90
C SER A 233 -0.93 0.25 -10.11
N THR A 234 -0.97 -0.24 -11.35
CA THR A 234 -1.53 -1.57 -11.70
C THR A 234 -0.45 -2.56 -12.14
N ASP A 235 0.80 -2.13 -12.27
CA ASP A 235 1.91 -2.93 -12.81
C ASP A 235 3.26 -2.72 -12.11
N LEU A 236 3.32 -1.91 -11.03
CA LEU A 236 4.52 -1.50 -10.27
C LEU A 236 5.53 -0.66 -11.06
N ILE A 237 5.27 -0.37 -12.33
CA ILE A 237 6.17 0.34 -13.23
C ILE A 237 5.64 1.76 -13.48
N HIS A 238 4.39 1.84 -13.93
CA HIS A 238 3.72 3.09 -14.22
C HIS A 238 2.91 3.48 -13.00
N TRP A 239 3.31 4.59 -12.38
CA TRP A 239 2.62 5.18 -11.25
C TRP A 239 1.74 6.32 -11.74
N GLY A 240 0.51 6.39 -11.22
CA GLY A 240 -0.40 7.49 -11.50
C GLY A 240 0.09 8.82 -10.91
N GLU A 241 -0.74 9.84 -11.01
CA GLU A 241 -0.42 11.16 -10.44
C GLU A 241 -0.25 11.09 -8.92
N GLN A 242 0.72 11.86 -8.41
CA GLN A 242 0.92 12.08 -6.99
C GLN A 242 -0.31 12.72 -6.37
N ARG A 243 -0.78 12.17 -5.25
CA ARG A 243 -1.85 12.75 -4.43
C ARG A 243 -1.27 13.24 -3.12
N HIS A 244 -1.36 14.56 -2.88
CA HIS A 244 -1.01 15.21 -1.62
C HIS A 244 -2.26 15.33 -0.74
N VAL A 245 -2.47 14.36 0.15
CA VAL A 245 -3.75 14.19 0.87
C VAL A 245 -3.63 14.60 2.33
N LYS A 246 -4.42 15.59 2.77
CA LYS A 246 -4.47 15.99 4.17
C LYS A 246 -5.22 14.93 4.97
N VAL A 247 -4.54 14.27 5.91
CA VAL A 247 -5.15 13.21 6.72
C VAL A 247 -5.22 13.55 8.21
N ASN A 248 -4.54 14.60 8.64
CA ASN A 248 -4.38 14.94 10.05
C ASN A 248 -5.15 16.20 10.46
N THR A 249 -5.34 16.38 11.78
CA THR A 249 -6.10 17.49 12.35
C THR A 249 -5.27 18.77 12.41
N PRO A 250 -5.90 19.96 12.51
CA PRO A 250 -5.17 21.22 12.69
C PRO A 250 -4.25 21.23 13.92
N ALA A 251 -4.59 20.49 14.98
CA ALA A 251 -3.81 20.41 16.22
C ALA A 251 -2.65 19.39 16.14
N ALA A 252 -2.46 18.72 15.01
CA ALA A 252 -1.35 17.79 14.81
C ALA A 252 -0.08 18.51 14.37
N GLY A 253 1.05 18.07 14.93
CA GLY A 253 2.36 18.59 14.58
C GLY A 253 2.96 17.99 13.31
N MET A 254 2.67 16.72 12.98
CA MET A 254 3.19 16.06 11.78
C MET A 254 2.44 14.76 11.43
N THR A 255 2.74 14.16 10.28
CA THR A 255 2.17 12.89 9.81
C THR A 255 3.29 12.02 9.22
N TRP A 256 3.91 11.19 10.06
CA TRP A 256 5.14 10.44 9.71
C TRP A 256 4.93 8.94 9.66
N ALA A 257 5.73 8.26 8.84
CA ALA A 257 5.78 6.81 8.69
C ALA A 257 4.40 6.16 8.51
N PRO A 258 3.64 6.54 7.46
CA PRO A 258 2.34 5.96 7.21
C PRO A 258 2.48 4.49 6.80
N GLU A 259 1.67 3.62 7.38
CA GLU A 259 1.39 2.31 6.79
C GLU A 259 -0.12 2.03 6.77
N ALA A 260 -0.52 0.97 6.08
CA ALA A 260 -1.92 0.60 5.92
C ALA A 260 -2.13 -0.91 5.96
N HIS A 261 -3.22 -1.34 6.58
CA HIS A 261 -3.68 -2.72 6.59
C HIS A 261 -5.13 -2.82 6.16
N TYR A 262 -5.44 -3.77 5.28
CA TYR A 262 -6.82 -4.03 4.87
C TYR A 262 -7.57 -4.80 5.97
N ASP A 263 -8.69 -4.25 6.43
CA ASP A 263 -9.59 -4.90 7.37
C ASP A 263 -10.86 -5.37 6.62
N PRO A 264 -11.01 -6.69 6.37
CA PRO A 264 -12.15 -7.22 5.64
C PRO A 264 -13.48 -7.08 6.40
N SER A 265 -13.46 -6.81 7.72
CA SER A 265 -14.69 -6.65 8.51
C SER A 265 -15.45 -5.36 8.17
N ILE A 266 -14.73 -4.32 7.74
CA ILE A 266 -15.28 -3.01 7.34
C ILE A 266 -15.09 -2.70 5.84
N ASP A 267 -14.45 -3.62 5.11
CA ASP A 267 -14.17 -3.51 3.68
C ASP A 267 -13.37 -2.23 3.36
N ALA A 268 -12.33 -1.96 4.17
CA ALA A 268 -11.56 -0.73 4.12
C ALA A 268 -10.13 -0.93 4.66
N TYR A 269 -9.26 0.04 4.37
CA TYR A 269 -7.92 0.14 4.92
C TYR A 269 -7.95 0.90 6.24
N VAL A 270 -7.25 0.35 7.23
CA VAL A 270 -6.83 1.04 8.45
C VAL A 270 -5.44 1.59 8.17
N VAL A 271 -5.33 2.91 8.07
CA VAL A 271 -4.08 3.63 7.88
C VAL A 271 -3.62 4.18 9.22
N TYR A 272 -2.34 4.10 9.53
CA TYR A 272 -1.79 4.56 10.79
C TYR A 272 -0.44 5.24 10.57
N TRP A 273 -0.12 6.22 11.42
CA TRP A 273 1.06 7.07 11.31
C TRP A 273 1.41 7.68 12.67
N THR A 274 2.62 8.20 12.79
CA THR A 274 3.09 8.92 13.97
C THR A 274 2.73 10.41 13.88
N SER A 275 2.23 10.96 14.98
CA SER A 275 1.96 12.39 15.15
C SER A 275 2.20 12.83 16.58
N THR A 276 2.75 14.02 16.76
CA THR A 276 2.63 14.82 17.98
C THR A 276 1.28 15.51 17.93
N LEU A 277 0.59 15.59 19.07
CA LEU A 277 -0.67 16.33 19.18
C LEU A 277 -0.52 17.50 20.15
N PHE A 278 -1.18 18.59 19.83
CA PHE A 278 -1.29 19.79 20.65
C PHE A 278 -2.72 19.98 21.13
N ARG A 279 -2.90 20.81 22.16
CA ARG A 279 -4.23 21.15 22.68
C ARG A 279 -5.06 22.00 21.73
N ASP A 280 -4.40 22.75 20.86
CA ASP A 280 -5.03 23.63 19.88
C ASP A 280 -4.22 23.70 18.57
N ALA A 281 -4.79 24.33 17.55
CA ALA A 281 -4.15 24.54 16.25
C ALA A 281 -3.04 25.60 16.27
N ALA A 282 -2.84 26.33 17.37
CA ALA A 282 -1.75 27.28 17.52
C ALA A 282 -0.47 26.60 18.04
N HIS A 283 -0.55 25.30 18.38
CA HIS A 283 0.58 24.46 18.80
C HIS A 283 1.37 25.02 19.99
N LYS A 284 0.68 25.71 20.91
CA LYS A 284 1.33 26.34 22.08
C LYS A 284 1.66 25.37 23.20
N GLU A 285 0.85 24.32 23.34
CA GLU A 285 0.99 23.32 24.39
C GLU A 285 0.75 21.93 23.82
N ASN A 286 1.73 21.04 23.98
CA ASN A 286 1.61 19.62 23.65
C ASN A 286 0.51 18.96 24.50
N ASP A 287 -0.14 17.92 23.98
CA ASP A 287 -1.16 17.17 24.72
C ASP A 287 -0.59 16.35 25.91
N GLY A 288 0.73 16.33 26.04
CA GLY A 288 1.50 15.71 27.11
C GLY A 288 1.81 14.24 26.87
N ASN A 289 1.49 13.67 25.70
CA ASN A 289 1.69 12.25 25.40
C ASN A 289 2.93 11.97 24.52
N GLY A 290 3.68 13.01 24.14
CA GLY A 290 4.74 12.92 23.14
C GLY A 290 4.20 12.50 21.76
N PRO A 291 5.08 12.11 20.82
CA PRO A 291 4.64 11.45 19.59
C PRO A 291 3.82 10.19 19.88
N GLN A 292 2.73 9.99 19.15
CA GLN A 292 1.82 8.86 19.31
C GLN A 292 1.33 8.35 17.96
N ILE A 293 0.77 7.14 17.93
CA ILE A 293 0.25 6.55 16.70
C ILE A 293 -1.22 6.88 16.55
N LEU A 294 -1.56 7.59 15.47
CA LEU A 294 -2.93 7.85 15.06
C LEU A 294 -3.38 6.83 14.02
N THR A 295 -4.68 6.68 13.86
CA THR A 295 -5.27 5.86 12.80
C THR A 295 -6.46 6.55 12.13
N SER A 296 -6.66 6.25 10.84
CA SER A 296 -7.81 6.65 10.04
C SER A 296 -8.22 5.53 9.08
N ILE A 297 -9.48 5.56 8.63
CA ILE A 297 -10.06 4.59 7.70
C ILE A 297 -10.20 5.23 6.32
N THR A 298 -9.85 4.48 5.27
CA THR A 298 -10.07 4.82 3.86
C THR A 298 -10.41 3.59 3.03
N ARG A 299 -11.15 3.75 1.93
CA ARG A 299 -11.32 2.68 0.92
C ARG A 299 -10.48 2.88 -0.34
N ASP A 300 -10.13 4.12 -0.61
CA ASP A 300 -9.65 4.58 -1.92
C ASP A 300 -8.34 5.37 -1.85
N PHE A 301 -7.80 5.58 -0.64
CA PHE A 301 -6.64 6.44 -0.38
C PHE A 301 -6.82 7.87 -0.93
N ARG A 302 -8.06 8.35 -0.94
CA ARG A 302 -8.45 9.73 -1.27
C ARG A 302 -9.26 10.33 -0.14
N HIS A 303 -10.22 9.58 0.36
CA HIS A 303 -11.10 9.99 1.44
C HIS A 303 -10.70 9.27 2.72
N PHE A 304 -10.41 10.04 3.76
CA PHE A 304 -10.00 9.54 5.06
C PHE A 304 -11.00 10.00 6.12
N THR A 305 -11.33 9.11 7.04
CA THR A 305 -12.06 9.54 8.24
C THR A 305 -11.21 10.47 9.11
N MET A 306 -11.84 11.23 10.00
CA MET A 306 -11.09 11.98 11.01
C MET A 306 -10.22 11.02 11.85
N PRO A 307 -8.91 11.29 12.01
CA PRO A 307 -8.02 10.38 12.71
C PRO A 307 -8.30 10.33 14.21
N ARG A 308 -7.91 9.22 14.84
CA ARG A 308 -8.04 9.00 16.29
C ARG A 308 -6.76 8.37 16.85
N PRO A 309 -6.41 8.60 18.13
CA PRO A 309 -5.32 7.88 18.77
C PRO A 309 -5.55 6.37 18.76
N TRP A 310 -4.53 5.61 18.37
CA TRP A 310 -4.53 4.15 18.36
C TRP A 310 -3.61 3.56 19.43
N PHE A 311 -2.46 4.20 19.64
CA PHE A 311 -1.48 3.84 20.66
C PHE A 311 -0.68 5.06 21.08
N LYS A 312 -0.61 5.33 22.40
CA LYS A 312 0.22 6.38 23.01
C LYS A 312 1.01 5.82 24.19
N ALA A 313 2.12 6.48 24.56
CA ALA A 313 3.02 5.96 25.59
C ALA A 313 2.34 5.81 26.95
N ALA A 314 1.39 6.71 27.27
CA ALA A 314 0.61 6.66 28.49
C ALA A 314 -0.26 5.40 28.65
N ASP A 315 -0.51 4.64 27.58
CA ASP A 315 -1.32 3.41 27.63
C ASP A 315 -0.58 2.26 28.34
N LEU A 316 0.75 2.33 28.45
CA LEU A 316 1.57 1.29 29.06
C LEU A 316 2.46 1.88 30.15
N PRO A 317 2.36 1.42 31.42
CA PRO A 317 2.96 2.10 32.56
C PRO A 317 4.49 2.04 32.62
N PHE A 318 5.13 1.18 31.81
CA PHE A 318 6.58 1.04 31.75
C PHE A 318 7.23 1.91 30.66
N LEU A 319 6.44 2.65 29.88
CA LEU A 319 6.94 3.57 28.86
C LEU A 319 7.13 4.99 29.42
N VAL A 320 8.07 5.74 28.84
CA VAL A 320 8.31 7.14 29.19
C VAL A 320 7.34 8.02 28.41
N LYS A 321 6.32 8.55 29.10
CA LYS A 321 5.22 9.32 28.50
C LYS A 321 5.73 10.48 27.65
N GLU A 322 6.68 11.26 28.15
CA GLU A 322 7.15 12.49 27.51
C GLU A 322 8.00 12.22 26.26
N LYS A 323 8.55 11.01 26.12
CA LYS A 323 9.31 10.60 24.93
C LYS A 323 8.42 10.05 23.82
N GLY A 324 7.19 9.63 24.14
CA GLY A 324 6.24 9.09 23.19
C GLY A 324 6.72 7.80 22.49
N MET A 325 6.31 7.65 21.24
CA MET A 325 6.61 6.52 20.36
C MET A 325 6.50 6.93 18.90
N ILE A 326 7.25 6.24 18.05
CA ILE A 326 7.23 6.47 16.60
C ILE A 326 7.23 5.14 15.86
N ASP A 327 6.90 5.19 14.57
CA ASP A 327 7.08 4.13 13.58
C ASP A 327 6.44 2.80 14.00
N SER A 328 5.16 2.62 13.66
CA SER A 328 4.50 1.33 13.82
C SER A 328 4.47 0.58 12.51
N THR A 329 4.68 -0.74 12.59
CA THR A 329 4.44 -1.66 11.49
C THR A 329 3.60 -2.84 11.95
N VAL A 330 2.78 -3.41 11.07
CA VAL A 330 1.87 -4.51 11.40
C VAL A 330 2.06 -5.70 10.47
N LEU A 331 1.91 -6.91 11.02
CA LEU A 331 1.80 -8.15 10.26
C LEU A 331 0.55 -8.91 10.71
N LYS A 332 -0.29 -9.34 9.79
CA LYS A 332 -1.34 -10.33 10.07
C LYS A 332 -0.81 -11.73 9.85
N ASP A 333 -0.90 -12.60 10.87
CA ASP A 333 -0.59 -14.04 10.77
C ASP A 333 -1.65 -14.84 11.54
N GLY A 334 -2.37 -15.71 10.82
CA GLY A 334 -3.55 -16.39 11.35
C GLY A 334 -4.62 -15.41 11.85
N ASP A 335 -5.04 -15.60 13.10
CA ASP A 335 -6.06 -14.79 13.79
C ASP A 335 -5.50 -13.55 14.48
N TYR A 336 -4.17 -13.36 14.46
CA TYR A 336 -3.51 -12.27 15.16
C TYR A 336 -2.93 -11.24 14.19
N TYR A 337 -3.00 -9.99 14.62
CA TYR A 337 -2.17 -8.88 14.16
C TYR A 337 -1.02 -8.73 15.14
N TYR A 338 0.19 -8.60 14.62
CA TYR A 338 1.41 -8.32 15.35
C TYR A 338 1.85 -6.91 15.01
N ARG A 339 2.01 -6.05 16.01
CA ARG A 339 2.48 -4.68 15.84
C ARG A 339 3.87 -4.53 16.44
N PHE A 340 4.76 -3.88 15.73
CA PHE A 340 6.10 -3.52 16.22
C PHE A 340 6.24 -2.00 16.16
N THR A 341 6.68 -1.39 17.27
CA THR A 341 6.72 0.07 17.42
C THR A 341 8.01 0.48 18.13
N LYS A 342 8.66 1.56 17.69
CA LYS A 342 9.77 2.16 18.45
C LYS A 342 9.22 2.91 19.67
N VAL A 343 9.69 2.54 20.85
CA VAL A 343 9.26 3.11 22.13
C VAL A 343 10.45 3.44 23.01
N SER A 344 10.26 4.34 23.97
CA SER A 344 11.20 4.56 25.06
C SER A 344 10.68 3.95 26.36
N GLU A 345 11.40 2.98 26.90
CA GLU A 345 11.07 2.37 28.19
C GLU A 345 11.70 3.15 29.34
N ALA A 346 11.03 3.17 30.50
CA ALA A 346 11.53 3.84 31.70
C ALA A 346 12.69 3.07 32.35
N SER A 347 12.71 1.74 32.20
CA SER A 347 13.79 0.87 32.67
C SER A 347 13.78 -0.45 31.91
N GLY A 348 14.92 -1.16 31.90
CA GLY A 348 15.06 -2.49 31.28
C GLY A 348 15.61 -2.47 29.85
N CYS A 349 15.56 -1.32 29.17
CA CYS A 349 16.14 -1.11 27.85
C CYS A 349 17.31 -0.12 27.89
N PRO A 350 18.47 -0.41 27.27
CA PRO A 350 19.59 0.54 27.20
C PRO A 350 19.29 1.84 26.45
N SER A 351 18.31 1.83 25.55
CA SER A 351 17.85 3.00 24.78
C SER A 351 16.39 2.82 24.35
N SER A 352 15.85 3.80 23.61
CA SER A 352 14.65 3.55 22.81
C SER A 352 14.91 2.39 21.86
N ASP A 353 13.90 1.55 21.64
CA ASP A 353 14.03 0.37 20.80
C ASP A 353 12.65 -0.17 20.42
N ILE A 354 12.62 -1.25 19.64
CA ILE A 354 11.40 -1.86 19.16
C ILE A 354 10.74 -2.74 20.24
N MET A 355 9.46 -2.50 20.48
CA MET A 355 8.56 -3.34 21.26
C MET A 355 7.58 -4.07 20.33
N GLY A 356 7.25 -5.31 20.66
CA GLY A 356 6.23 -6.11 19.97
C GLY A 356 4.95 -6.24 20.78
N GLN A 357 3.80 -6.13 20.12
CA GLN A 357 2.48 -6.45 20.66
C GLN A 357 1.69 -7.34 19.70
N ARG A 358 0.65 -8.03 20.19
CA ARG A 358 -0.34 -8.71 19.35
C ARG A 358 -1.78 -8.46 19.78
N SER A 359 -2.70 -8.51 18.83
CA SER A 359 -4.14 -8.48 19.09
C SER A 359 -4.91 -9.28 18.04
N ARG A 360 -6.14 -9.70 18.36
CA ARG A 360 -7.08 -10.22 17.35
C ARG A 360 -7.87 -9.12 16.63
N SER A 361 -7.80 -7.88 17.13
CA SER A 361 -8.47 -6.73 16.53
C SER A 361 -7.44 -5.67 16.15
N LEU A 362 -7.28 -5.46 14.84
CA LEU A 362 -6.42 -4.41 14.30
C LEU A 362 -6.84 -3.02 14.82
N ARG A 363 -8.15 -2.79 14.91
CA ARG A 363 -8.72 -1.46 15.20
C ARG A 363 -8.86 -1.16 16.69
N ALA A 364 -8.65 -2.14 17.57
CA ALA A 364 -8.66 -1.89 19.01
C ALA A 364 -7.50 -0.96 19.41
N THR A 365 -7.71 -0.09 20.39
CA THR A 365 -6.64 0.76 20.95
C THR A 365 -5.81 -0.01 21.97
N THR A 366 -4.57 0.43 22.24
CA THR A 366 -3.80 -0.15 23.36
C THR A 366 -4.49 0.08 24.71
N GLU A 367 -5.06 1.27 24.90
CA GLU A 367 -5.84 1.65 26.10
C GLU A 367 -6.98 0.66 26.42
N SER A 368 -7.59 0.03 25.40
CA SER A 368 -8.64 -0.97 25.60
C SER A 368 -8.16 -2.27 26.26
N GLY A 369 -6.84 -2.48 26.37
CA GLY A 369 -6.23 -3.72 26.87
C GLY A 369 -6.19 -4.86 25.86
N ALA A 370 -6.67 -4.65 24.63
CA ALA A 370 -6.73 -5.69 23.59
C ALA A 370 -5.37 -6.05 22.95
N TRP A 371 -4.35 -5.21 23.12
CA TRP A 371 -2.99 -5.44 22.60
C TRP A 371 -2.08 -5.97 23.70
N GLU A 372 -1.78 -7.26 23.64
CA GLU A 372 -0.85 -7.94 24.55
C GLU A 372 0.60 -7.61 24.16
N VAL A 373 1.43 -7.20 25.12
CA VAL A 373 2.88 -7.04 24.92
C VAL A 373 3.53 -8.42 24.86
N ILE A 374 4.23 -8.72 23.76
CA ILE A 374 4.84 -10.02 23.49
C ILE A 374 6.37 -9.99 23.52
N ASP A 375 6.96 -8.82 23.29
CA ASP A 375 8.41 -8.65 23.26
C ASP A 375 8.81 -7.18 23.45
N ARG A 376 10.05 -6.94 23.90
CA ARG A 376 10.58 -5.62 24.31
C ARG A 376 12.06 -5.51 23.96
N CYS A 377 12.62 -4.32 23.72
CA CYS A 377 14.05 -4.20 23.42
C CYS A 377 14.55 -5.15 22.32
N ILE A 378 13.77 -5.34 21.26
CA ILE A 378 14.00 -6.39 20.27
C ILE A 378 15.36 -6.21 19.59
N GLY A 379 15.67 -4.99 19.13
CA GLY A 379 16.92 -4.68 18.45
C GLY A 379 18.12 -4.86 19.39
N ARG A 380 18.08 -4.23 20.55
CA ARG A 380 19.15 -4.28 21.55
C ARG A 380 19.44 -5.71 22.01
N ARG A 381 18.40 -6.53 22.23
CA ARG A 381 18.57 -7.95 22.61
C ARG A 381 19.08 -8.81 21.45
N ALA A 382 18.77 -8.46 20.20
CA ALA A 382 19.32 -9.12 19.01
C ALA A 382 20.72 -8.63 18.62
N GLY A 383 21.25 -7.59 19.29
CA GLY A 383 22.60 -7.07 19.10
C GLY A 383 22.73 -5.86 18.16
N THR A 384 21.65 -5.09 17.96
CA THR A 384 21.70 -3.85 17.17
C THR A 384 22.13 -2.64 18.01
N PRO A 385 22.57 -1.53 17.38
CA PRO A 385 22.55 -0.21 18.02
C PRO A 385 21.11 0.24 18.36
N GLU A 386 20.94 1.51 18.77
CA GLU A 386 19.60 2.11 18.80
C GLU A 386 19.07 2.16 17.36
N VAL A 387 17.83 1.73 17.17
CA VAL A 387 17.22 1.57 15.84
C VAL A 387 15.80 2.14 15.82
N GLU A 388 15.28 2.37 14.61
CA GLU A 388 13.91 2.82 14.37
C GLU A 388 13.28 2.19 13.13
N GLY A 389 12.17 2.74 12.65
CA GLY A 389 11.56 2.35 11.40
C GLY A 389 11.35 0.84 11.22
N PRO A 390 10.75 0.13 12.19
CA PRO A 390 10.52 -1.30 12.05
C PRO A 390 9.71 -1.56 10.79
N SER A 391 10.11 -2.55 10.00
CA SER A 391 9.36 -3.05 8.84
C SER A 391 9.20 -4.55 8.96
N VAL A 392 7.98 -5.02 9.23
CA VAL A 392 7.70 -6.45 9.43
C VAL A 392 7.12 -7.08 8.18
N PHE A 393 7.59 -8.28 7.82
CA PHE A 393 6.97 -9.07 6.76
C PHE A 393 7.19 -10.57 6.95
N ALA A 394 6.32 -11.37 6.34
CA ALA A 394 6.45 -12.82 6.30
C ALA A 394 7.20 -13.26 5.03
N ALA A 395 7.96 -14.33 5.15
CA ALA A 395 8.60 -14.97 4.02
C ALA A 395 7.54 -15.55 3.06
N ASN A 396 7.76 -15.39 1.76
CA ASN A 396 7.02 -16.11 0.73
C ASN A 396 7.15 -17.63 0.96
N PRO A 397 6.12 -18.42 0.57
CA PRO A 397 6.27 -19.87 0.48
C PRO A 397 7.51 -20.26 -0.34
N GLY A 398 8.35 -21.14 0.19
CA GLY A 398 9.58 -21.58 -0.47
C GLY A 398 10.71 -20.54 -0.46
N ASP A 399 10.66 -19.54 0.41
CA ASP A 399 11.77 -18.61 0.60
C ASP A 399 13.04 -19.34 1.04
N THR A 400 14.18 -18.93 0.49
CA THR A 400 15.48 -19.61 0.61
C THR A 400 16.42 -18.99 1.64
N SER A 401 16.01 -17.92 2.31
CA SER A 401 16.81 -17.22 3.32
C SER A 401 16.72 -17.83 4.73
N GLY A 402 15.80 -18.77 4.93
CA GLY A 402 15.81 -19.70 6.06
C GLY A 402 14.92 -19.33 7.25
N PHE A 403 14.31 -18.15 7.28
CA PHE A 403 13.39 -17.73 8.34
C PHE A 403 11.96 -17.58 7.83
N ARG A 404 10.99 -17.49 8.75
CA ARG A 404 9.57 -17.33 8.42
C ARG A 404 9.12 -15.87 8.49
N TYR A 405 9.73 -15.08 9.37
CA TYR A 405 9.39 -13.68 9.60
C TYR A 405 10.64 -12.84 9.66
N TYR A 406 10.53 -11.61 9.18
CA TYR A 406 11.56 -10.60 9.20
C TYR A 406 11.02 -9.34 9.87
N LEU A 407 11.88 -8.68 10.65
CA LEU A 407 11.65 -7.38 11.23
C LEU A 407 12.90 -6.55 10.95
N TRP A 408 12.86 -5.76 9.88
CA TRP A 408 13.98 -4.89 9.55
C TRP A 408 13.90 -3.62 10.39
N VAL A 409 15.03 -3.15 10.87
CA VAL A 409 15.12 -1.99 11.78
C VAL A 409 16.22 -1.03 11.30
N ASP A 410 15.92 0.26 11.22
CA ASP A 410 16.79 1.29 10.64
C ASP A 410 17.84 1.74 11.67
N ASP A 411 19.12 1.48 11.40
CA ASP A 411 20.26 2.10 12.09
C ASP A 411 20.42 3.53 11.57
N TYR A 412 19.55 4.41 12.08
CA TYR A 412 19.28 5.72 11.49
C TYR A 412 20.44 6.73 11.59
N GLY A 413 21.46 6.44 12.40
CA GLY A 413 22.72 7.20 12.44
C GLY A 413 23.89 6.50 11.74
N GLY A 414 23.67 5.28 11.23
CA GLY A 414 24.71 4.39 10.76
C GLY A 414 24.43 3.84 9.37
N LYS A 415 24.39 2.52 9.25
CA LYS A 415 24.45 1.82 7.95
C LYS A 415 23.10 1.66 7.23
N GLY A 416 22.02 2.20 7.80
CA GLY A 416 20.65 1.96 7.35
C GLY A 416 20.10 0.64 7.87
N TYR A 417 19.20 0.02 7.12
CA TYR A 417 18.45 -1.14 7.58
C TYR A 417 19.32 -2.33 8.01
N ILE A 418 18.93 -2.89 9.14
CA ILE A 418 19.43 -4.13 9.72
C ILE A 418 18.29 -5.15 9.69
N PRO A 419 18.44 -6.31 9.01
CA PRO A 419 17.45 -7.35 9.10
C PRO A 419 17.55 -8.07 10.45
N LEU A 420 16.42 -8.16 11.17
CA LEU A 420 16.22 -9.19 12.17
C LEU A 420 15.27 -10.25 11.59
N ALA A 421 15.39 -11.48 12.04
CA ALA A 421 14.60 -12.60 11.53
C ALA A 421 14.26 -13.61 12.61
N THR A 422 13.15 -14.32 12.44
CA THR A 422 12.75 -15.41 13.34
C THR A 422 11.98 -16.50 12.60
N HIS A 423 12.01 -17.73 13.12
CA HIS A 423 11.24 -18.85 12.59
C HIS A 423 9.79 -18.87 13.11
N SER A 424 9.51 -18.18 14.23
CA SER A 424 8.21 -18.23 14.90
C SER A 424 7.94 -16.94 15.67
N LEU A 425 6.68 -16.49 15.67
CA LEU A 425 6.19 -15.41 16.54
C LEU A 425 5.62 -15.93 17.87
N ASN A 426 5.91 -17.18 18.23
CA ASN A 426 5.56 -17.73 19.54
C ASN A 426 6.46 -17.12 20.63
N VAL A 427 5.86 -16.79 21.77
CA VAL A 427 6.58 -16.19 22.91
C VAL A 427 7.26 -17.28 23.75
N PRO A 428 8.53 -17.10 24.17
CA PRO A 428 9.42 -15.99 23.83
C PRO A 428 9.91 -16.06 22.37
N ILE A 429 9.97 -14.90 21.71
CA ILE A 429 10.40 -14.80 20.31
C ILE A 429 11.93 -14.75 20.25
N ALA A 430 12.53 -15.63 19.44
CA ALA A 430 13.96 -15.65 19.22
C ALA A 430 14.31 -14.84 17.96
N TRP A 431 14.65 -13.57 18.13
CA TRP A 431 15.16 -12.72 17.05
C TRP A 431 16.62 -12.99 16.79
N THR A 432 16.94 -13.26 15.52
CA THR A 432 18.29 -13.46 15.02
C THR A 432 18.68 -12.26 14.17
N TYR A 433 19.87 -11.71 14.39
CA TYR A 433 20.52 -10.83 13.42
C TYR A 433 21.30 -11.70 12.41
N PRO A 434 20.82 -11.88 11.16
CA PRO A 434 21.50 -12.75 10.20
C PRO A 434 22.90 -12.24 9.87
N ALA A 435 23.89 -13.13 9.89
CA ALA A 435 25.28 -12.79 9.58
C ALA A 435 25.55 -12.54 8.08
N LYS A 436 24.66 -13.02 7.20
CA LYS A 436 24.79 -12.90 5.74
C LYS A 436 23.51 -12.32 5.16
N PHE A 437 23.61 -11.11 4.64
CA PHE A 437 22.57 -10.42 3.89
C PHE A 437 23.23 -9.41 2.96
N GLN A 438 22.53 -9.05 1.88
CA GLN A 438 22.92 -8.01 0.95
C GLN A 438 21.71 -7.12 0.73
N LEU A 439 21.75 -5.91 1.28
CA LEU A 439 20.76 -4.86 1.03
C LEU A 439 21.34 -3.82 0.05
N PRO A 440 20.50 -2.91 -0.49
CA PRO A 440 21.00 -1.69 -1.13
C PRO A 440 21.95 -0.89 -0.22
N VAL A 441 22.67 0.07 -0.79
CA VAL A 441 23.57 0.93 0.00
C VAL A 441 22.74 1.91 0.84
N SER A 442 22.96 1.90 2.15
CA SER A 442 22.32 2.79 3.13
C SER A 442 20.79 2.92 2.96
N PRO A 443 20.03 1.82 2.87
CA PRO A 443 18.58 1.91 2.74
C PRO A 443 18.00 2.31 4.09
N ARG A 444 17.17 3.35 4.11
CA ARG A 444 16.51 3.86 5.31
C ARG A 444 15.09 3.30 5.41
N HIS A 445 14.39 3.70 6.48
CA HIS A 445 13.01 3.33 6.76
C HIS A 445 12.16 3.23 5.47
N GLY A 446 11.58 2.05 5.23
CA GLY A 446 10.89 1.68 4.01
C GLY A 446 10.15 0.37 4.17
N SER A 447 9.74 -0.27 3.08
CA SER A 447 8.84 -1.43 3.16
C SER A 447 9.06 -2.46 2.05
N VAL A 448 8.75 -3.72 2.39
CA VAL A 448 8.90 -4.89 1.52
C VAL A 448 7.53 -5.42 1.09
N LEU A 449 7.35 -5.58 -0.23
CA LEU A 449 6.18 -6.18 -0.85
C LEU A 449 6.53 -7.52 -1.52
N SER A 450 5.79 -8.58 -1.20
CA SER A 450 5.85 -9.84 -1.95
C SER A 450 5.30 -9.69 -3.37
N ILE A 451 6.10 -10.07 -4.36
CA ILE A 451 5.77 -9.98 -5.80
C ILE A 451 5.93 -11.32 -6.51
N THR A 452 5.26 -11.46 -7.64
CA THR A 452 5.36 -12.63 -8.53
C THR A 452 6.64 -12.56 -9.36
N ALA A 453 7.07 -13.69 -9.92
CA ALA A 453 8.18 -13.73 -10.87
C ALA A 453 7.94 -12.81 -12.09
N ARG A 454 6.69 -12.75 -12.59
CA ARG A 454 6.34 -11.87 -13.71
C ARG A 454 6.45 -10.38 -13.37
N GLU A 455 5.97 -9.99 -12.20
CA GLU A 455 6.10 -8.59 -11.72
C GLU A 455 7.56 -8.20 -11.52
N ARG A 456 8.38 -9.12 -10.99
CA ARG A 456 9.83 -8.93 -10.88
C ARG A 456 10.45 -8.72 -12.26
N ASP A 457 10.17 -9.61 -13.20
CA ASP A 457 10.73 -9.53 -14.56
C ASP A 457 10.26 -8.27 -15.30
N ALA A 458 9.04 -7.79 -15.07
CA ALA A 458 8.56 -6.52 -15.60
C ALA A 458 9.36 -5.33 -15.04
N LEU A 459 9.63 -5.31 -13.73
CA LEU A 459 10.51 -4.30 -13.10
C LEU A 459 11.94 -4.36 -13.66
N ALA A 460 12.50 -5.56 -13.81
CA ALA A 460 13.82 -5.77 -14.40
C ALA A 460 13.87 -5.28 -15.87
N ALA A 461 12.85 -5.60 -16.67
CA ALA A 461 12.75 -5.14 -18.05
C ALA A 461 12.83 -3.61 -18.17
N ARG A 462 12.20 -2.90 -17.23
CA ARG A 462 12.15 -1.43 -17.22
C ARG A 462 13.41 -0.79 -16.65
N TRP A 463 13.96 -1.35 -15.58
CA TRP A 463 14.91 -0.64 -14.71
C TRP A 463 16.25 -1.35 -14.53
N ASN A 464 16.39 -2.63 -14.87
CA ASN A 464 17.66 -3.33 -14.78
C ASN A 464 17.67 -4.57 -15.70
N ARG A 465 18.05 -4.36 -16.97
CA ARG A 465 18.07 -5.40 -18.00
C ARG A 465 19.02 -6.55 -17.70
N ALA A 466 20.06 -6.31 -16.89
CA ALA A 466 20.99 -7.36 -16.44
C ALA A 466 20.35 -8.36 -15.47
N LEU A 467 19.16 -8.08 -14.93
CA LEU A 467 18.41 -9.03 -14.09
C LEU A 467 17.36 -9.83 -14.87
N LEU A 468 17.03 -9.43 -16.10
CA LEU A 468 15.98 -10.05 -16.89
C LEU A 468 16.55 -11.21 -17.72
N VAL A 469 16.23 -12.44 -17.34
CA VAL A 469 16.52 -13.63 -18.16
C VAL A 469 15.55 -13.65 -19.35
N THR A 470 16.07 -13.69 -20.58
CA THR A 470 15.27 -13.72 -21.81
C THR A 470 15.17 -15.11 -22.42
N SER A 471 16.16 -15.97 -22.19
CA SER A 471 16.11 -17.37 -22.62
C SER A 471 17.03 -18.24 -21.78
N VAL A 472 16.71 -19.53 -21.74
CA VAL A 472 17.52 -20.59 -21.12
C VAL A 472 17.73 -21.67 -22.16
N ALA A 473 18.97 -22.14 -22.32
CA ALA A 473 19.25 -23.23 -23.25
C ALA A 473 18.51 -24.51 -22.81
N PRO A 474 17.79 -25.21 -23.72
CA PRO A 474 17.14 -26.46 -23.38
C PRO A 474 18.16 -27.48 -22.87
N THR A 475 17.88 -28.08 -21.71
CA THR A 475 18.73 -29.13 -21.15
C THR A 475 18.32 -30.48 -21.75
N ILE A 476 19.26 -31.22 -22.33
CA ILE A 476 19.00 -32.57 -22.86
C ILE A 476 19.77 -33.57 -22.01
N VAL A 477 19.07 -34.53 -21.42
CA VAL A 477 19.65 -35.63 -20.64
C VAL A 477 19.30 -36.95 -21.30
N THR A 478 20.32 -37.75 -21.64
CA THR A 478 20.14 -39.10 -22.19
C THR A 478 20.50 -40.13 -21.13
N LEU A 479 19.55 -40.99 -20.77
CA LEU A 479 19.75 -42.09 -19.83
C LEU A 479 20.23 -43.34 -20.61
N PRO A 480 21.31 -44.03 -20.20
CA PRO A 480 21.73 -45.27 -20.85
C PRO A 480 20.81 -46.42 -20.43
N GLY A 481 19.83 -46.77 -21.27
CA GLY A 481 18.78 -47.74 -20.93
C GLY A 481 17.84 -47.26 -19.82
N ALA A 482 17.04 -48.17 -19.26
CA ALA A 482 16.13 -47.87 -18.14
C ALA A 482 16.92 -47.77 -16.81
N GLN A 483 17.74 -46.73 -16.66
CA GLN A 483 18.50 -46.50 -15.42
C GLN A 483 17.60 -46.10 -14.23
N PRO A 484 18.01 -46.43 -12.99
CA PRO A 484 17.20 -46.18 -11.79
C PRO A 484 17.24 -44.71 -11.30
N SER A 485 18.23 -43.91 -11.71
CA SER A 485 18.40 -42.53 -11.26
C SER A 485 18.49 -41.54 -12.43
N ILE A 486 17.85 -40.38 -12.25
CA ILE A 486 17.90 -39.25 -13.18
C ILE A 486 18.66 -38.14 -12.46
N THR A 487 19.79 -37.72 -13.04
CA THR A 487 20.56 -36.57 -12.55
C THR A 487 20.34 -35.40 -13.49
N LEU A 488 19.73 -34.34 -12.98
CA LEU A 488 19.56 -33.07 -13.69
C LEU A 488 20.62 -32.06 -13.23
N PRO A 489 21.05 -31.13 -14.10
CA PRO A 489 22.06 -30.14 -13.73
C PRO A 489 21.51 -29.19 -12.65
N LYS A 490 22.37 -28.74 -11.74
CA LYS A 490 21.99 -27.78 -10.68
C LYS A 490 22.01 -26.32 -11.16
N THR A 491 22.58 -26.08 -12.34
CA THR A 491 22.66 -24.77 -12.99
C THR A 491 22.36 -24.90 -14.47
N VAL A 492 21.85 -23.84 -15.07
CA VAL A 492 21.65 -23.71 -16.53
C VAL A 492 22.23 -22.38 -16.99
N ASP A 493 22.75 -22.35 -18.22
CA ASP A 493 23.19 -21.10 -18.83
C ASP A 493 21.96 -20.30 -19.29
N ALA A 494 21.83 -19.10 -18.73
CA ALA A 494 20.75 -18.18 -19.02
C ALA A 494 21.28 -16.97 -19.78
N THR A 495 20.57 -16.55 -20.82
CA THR A 495 20.84 -15.31 -21.56
C THR A 495 20.01 -14.17 -20.98
N PHE A 496 20.65 -13.06 -20.66
CA PHE A 496 20.01 -11.88 -20.06
C PHE A 496 19.70 -10.80 -21.11
N ALA A 497 18.84 -9.86 -20.76
CA ALA A 497 18.33 -8.86 -21.71
C ALA A 497 19.36 -7.82 -22.14
N ASP A 498 20.49 -7.69 -21.46
CA ASP A 498 21.65 -6.89 -21.86
C ASP A 498 22.65 -7.68 -22.74
N GLY A 499 22.38 -8.96 -23.01
CA GLY A 499 23.15 -9.82 -23.89
C GLY A 499 24.19 -10.70 -23.20
N HIS A 500 24.42 -10.56 -21.88
CA HIS A 500 25.35 -11.46 -21.20
C HIS A 500 24.73 -12.85 -20.98
N VAL A 501 25.61 -13.86 -20.84
CA VAL A 501 25.24 -15.24 -20.51
C VAL A 501 25.90 -15.61 -19.20
N ALA A 502 25.13 -16.16 -18.26
CA ALA A 502 25.64 -16.57 -16.96
C ALA A 502 24.93 -17.84 -16.46
N PRO A 503 25.61 -18.68 -15.65
CA PRO A 503 24.98 -19.81 -15.00
C PRO A 503 24.01 -19.34 -13.91
N VAL A 504 22.79 -19.85 -13.95
CA VAL A 504 21.74 -19.60 -12.95
C VAL A 504 21.36 -20.92 -12.28
N GLY A 505 21.30 -20.93 -10.95
CA GLY A 505 20.82 -22.09 -10.19
C GLY A 505 19.40 -22.48 -10.60
N ILE A 506 19.07 -23.77 -10.56
CA ILE A 506 17.76 -24.26 -10.98
C ILE A 506 17.26 -25.39 -10.07
N THR A 507 15.97 -25.34 -9.75
CA THR A 507 15.24 -26.41 -9.05
C THR A 507 14.28 -27.06 -10.04
N TRP A 508 14.50 -28.34 -10.35
CA TRP A 508 13.67 -29.08 -11.29
C TRP A 508 12.47 -29.72 -10.61
N GLN A 509 11.34 -29.76 -11.31
CA GLN A 509 10.22 -30.62 -10.93
C GLN A 509 10.62 -32.10 -11.02
N THR A 510 10.02 -32.93 -10.17
CA THR A 510 10.25 -34.38 -10.19
C THR A 510 9.78 -34.97 -11.53
N PRO A 511 10.66 -35.63 -12.31
CA PRO A 511 10.25 -36.26 -13.57
C PRO A 511 9.27 -37.42 -13.36
N ASP A 512 8.23 -37.49 -14.20
CA ASP A 512 7.33 -38.64 -14.28
C ASP A 512 8.05 -39.82 -14.94
N ARG A 513 8.65 -40.66 -14.11
CA ARG A 513 9.42 -41.84 -14.54
C ARG A 513 8.57 -42.92 -15.18
N SER A 514 7.26 -42.94 -14.93
CA SER A 514 6.38 -43.96 -15.49
C SER A 514 6.34 -43.92 -17.03
N ARG A 515 6.77 -42.79 -17.61
CA ARG A 515 6.85 -42.55 -19.05
C ARG A 515 8.18 -42.92 -19.69
N LEU A 516 9.18 -43.37 -18.92
CA LEU A 516 10.54 -43.64 -19.40
C LEU A 516 10.87 -45.15 -19.35
N LYS A 517 10.18 -45.97 -20.16
CA LYS A 517 10.28 -47.44 -20.07
C LYS A 517 11.10 -48.08 -21.19
N ARG A 518 11.10 -47.47 -22.38
CA ARG A 518 11.68 -48.02 -23.60
C ARG A 518 12.65 -47.02 -24.21
N ILE A 519 13.62 -47.53 -24.97
CA ILE A 519 14.49 -46.69 -25.79
C ILE A 519 13.64 -45.78 -26.68
N GLY A 520 13.96 -44.48 -26.69
CA GLY A 520 13.22 -43.45 -27.41
C GLY A 520 12.10 -42.78 -26.59
N ASP A 521 11.69 -43.36 -25.45
CA ASP A 521 10.75 -42.68 -24.55
C ASP A 521 11.39 -41.40 -24.00
N SER A 522 10.60 -40.33 -23.86
CA SER A 522 11.07 -39.06 -23.31
C SER A 522 10.03 -38.37 -22.44
N VAL A 523 10.51 -37.61 -21.45
CA VAL A 523 9.71 -36.71 -20.61
C VAL A 523 10.36 -35.35 -20.56
N THR A 524 9.55 -34.29 -20.61
CA THR A 524 10.01 -32.93 -20.38
C THR A 524 9.60 -32.50 -18.99
N VAL A 525 10.54 -31.95 -18.23
CA VAL A 525 10.29 -31.35 -16.92
C VAL A 525 10.59 -29.86 -16.93
N GLN A 526 9.81 -29.11 -16.16
CA GLN A 526 10.06 -27.69 -15.93
C GLN A 526 11.02 -27.50 -14.77
N GLY A 527 11.81 -26.43 -14.81
CA GLY A 527 12.63 -25.99 -13.71
C GLY A 527 12.36 -24.53 -13.36
N GLN A 528 12.48 -24.23 -12.08
CA GLN A 528 12.37 -22.88 -11.53
C GLN A 528 13.77 -22.32 -11.31
N LEU A 529 14.05 -21.17 -11.92
CA LEU A 529 15.33 -20.48 -11.78
C LEU A 529 15.46 -19.89 -10.37
N ALA A 530 16.63 -20.05 -9.76
CA ALA A 530 16.91 -19.63 -8.39
C ALA A 530 16.85 -18.10 -8.21
N ASN A 531 17.04 -17.34 -9.28
CA ASN A 531 16.88 -15.88 -9.29
C ASN A 531 15.42 -15.44 -9.50
N SER A 532 14.44 -16.36 -9.51
CA SER A 532 13.00 -16.11 -9.69
C SER A 532 12.61 -15.47 -11.03
N ALA A 533 13.38 -15.74 -12.09
CA ALA A 533 12.95 -15.37 -13.45
C ALA A 533 11.73 -16.21 -13.88
N ALA A 534 10.78 -15.53 -14.52
CA ALA A 534 9.57 -16.14 -15.05
C ALA A 534 9.84 -16.92 -16.35
N THR A 535 10.99 -16.68 -16.99
CA THR A 535 11.41 -17.38 -18.20
C THR A 535 11.48 -18.90 -17.96
N PRO A 536 10.77 -19.71 -18.76
CA PRO A 536 10.68 -21.14 -18.53
C PRO A 536 12.02 -21.82 -18.81
N ALA A 537 12.46 -22.66 -17.88
CA ALA A 537 13.55 -23.60 -18.10
C ALA A 537 12.98 -25.01 -18.25
N THR A 538 13.47 -25.77 -19.23
CA THR A 538 13.02 -27.14 -19.47
C THR A 538 14.18 -28.10 -19.65
N ALA A 539 14.00 -29.31 -19.15
CA ALA A 539 14.90 -30.44 -19.41
C ALA A 539 14.13 -31.55 -20.11
N ARG A 540 14.62 -32.00 -21.26
CA ARG A 540 14.13 -33.19 -21.95
C ARG A 540 15.00 -34.38 -21.58
N ILE A 541 14.40 -35.34 -20.90
CA ILE A 541 15.03 -36.58 -20.48
C ILE A 541 14.61 -37.67 -21.47
N THR A 542 15.55 -38.36 -22.10
CA THR A 542 15.29 -39.40 -23.10
C THR A 542 16.01 -40.70 -22.72
N VAL A 543 15.35 -41.84 -22.90
CA VAL A 543 15.98 -43.16 -22.76
C VAL A 543 16.76 -43.46 -24.04
N GLY A 544 18.09 -43.48 -23.94
CA GLY A 544 18.99 -43.84 -25.03
C GLY A 544 19.36 -45.32 -25.03
N ALA A 545 19.93 -45.79 -26.13
CA ALA A 545 20.54 -47.11 -26.18
C ALA A 545 21.73 -47.18 -25.22
N SER A 546 21.86 -48.28 -24.47
CA SER A 546 23.04 -48.56 -23.67
C SER A 546 24.25 -48.64 -24.61
N ARG A 547 25.31 -47.87 -24.33
CA ARG A 547 26.60 -48.00 -25.02
C ARG A 547 27.40 -49.16 -24.45
#